data_AF-A0A496SCF2-F1
#
_entry.id   AF-A0A496SCF2-F1
#
_cell.length_a   1.000
_cell.length_b   1.000
_cell.length_c   1.000
_cell.angle_alpha   90.00
_cell.angle_beta   90.00
_cell.angle_gamma   90.00
#
_symmetry.space_group_name_H-M   'P 1'
#
loop_
_entity.id
_entity.type
_entity.pdbx_description
1 polymer ?
#
loop_
_entity_poly.entity_id
_entity_poly.type
_entity_poly.pdbx_seq_one_letter_code
_entity_poly.pdbx_strand_id
1 'polypeptide(L)'
;MPVVWMYWAAALTLVTLASAYVVRRFGQYGFAALTSFYTIYLGASQILAARIVRFDLGFYSFFAPAAVLIYPFVAQAVDMINEVYGRKKAHLAIAIAFATQVLLVAFILMVNSLPPAPFFGYEDAWRNIFGLGVRITVASWISFLVCQNVDAYIFSWLKRRCERKVWLRSVTSDVLDLTLDSAIFVTLAFYGVMPIGPLIIGQIATKNFVGFIDTPWFLWYRKLVSSLA
;
A
#
# COMPACT_ATOMS: atom_id res chain seq x y z
N MET A 1 19.88 -10.29 2.18
CA MET A 1 18.50 -9.93 2.62
C MET A 1 18.37 -9.34 4.04
N PRO A 2 19.32 -9.44 5.00
CA PRO A 2 19.08 -8.84 6.32
C PRO A 2 19.09 -7.29 6.31
N VAL A 3 19.86 -6.68 5.38
CA VAL A 3 20.00 -5.22 5.30
C VAL A 3 18.69 -4.51 4.91
N VAL A 4 17.85 -5.12 4.07
CA VAL A 4 16.55 -4.50 3.71
C VAL A 4 15.63 -4.40 4.92
N TRP A 5 15.64 -5.38 5.82
CA TRP A 5 14.86 -5.35 7.05
C TRP A 5 15.36 -4.29 8.02
N MET A 6 16.68 -4.04 8.05
CA MET A 6 17.24 -2.92 8.82
C MET A 6 16.78 -1.56 8.25
N TYR A 7 16.87 -1.36 6.93
CA TYR A 7 16.36 -0.14 6.31
C TYR A 7 14.86 0.04 6.53
N TRP A 8 14.10 -1.03 6.39
CA TRP A 8 12.65 -1.03 6.55
C TRP A 8 12.24 -0.68 7.98
N ALA A 9 12.82 -1.34 8.99
CA ALA A 9 12.53 -1.07 10.40
C ALA A 9 13.00 0.34 10.83
N ALA A 10 14.17 0.79 10.36
CA ALA A 10 14.66 2.14 10.62
C ALA A 10 13.75 3.20 9.99
N ALA A 11 13.33 3.00 8.74
CA ALA A 11 12.42 3.91 8.05
C ALA A 11 11.04 3.98 8.72
N LEU A 12 10.46 2.83 9.10
CA LEU A 12 9.19 2.79 9.83
C LEU A 12 9.29 3.52 11.17
N THR A 13 10.37 3.27 11.92
CA THR A 13 10.64 3.95 13.19
C THR A 13 10.74 5.45 13.00
N LEU A 14 11.52 5.91 12.00
CA LEU A 14 11.72 7.31 11.69
C LEU A 14 10.41 7.99 11.29
N VAL A 15 9.65 7.39 10.38
CA VAL A 15 8.35 7.91 9.93
C VAL A 15 7.36 7.97 11.10
N THR A 16 7.30 6.92 11.92
CA THR A 16 6.42 6.87 13.09
C THR A 16 6.71 8.00 14.08
N LEU A 17 7.99 8.21 14.39
CA LEU A 17 8.44 9.27 15.28
C LEU A 17 8.21 10.66 14.69
N ALA A 18 8.51 10.84 13.40
CA ALA A 18 8.29 12.10 12.69
C ALA A 18 6.79 12.46 12.65
N SER A 19 5.93 11.49 12.31
CA SER A 19 4.48 11.64 12.35
C SER A 19 3.98 12.03 13.73
N ALA A 20 4.40 11.31 14.79
CA ALA A 20 4.02 11.63 16.16
C ALA A 20 4.52 13.03 16.59
N TYR A 21 5.75 13.38 16.25
CA TYR A 21 6.34 14.68 16.55
C TYR A 21 5.57 15.82 15.88
N VAL A 22 5.27 15.71 14.58
CA VAL A 22 4.56 16.74 13.83
C VAL A 22 3.12 16.90 14.34
N VAL A 23 2.41 15.80 14.57
CA VAL A 23 1.04 15.84 15.10
C VAL A 23 0.99 16.48 16.49
N ARG A 24 1.94 16.14 17.38
CA ARG A 24 1.97 16.71 18.74
C ARG A 24 2.44 18.17 18.76
N ARG A 25 3.51 18.51 18.04
CA ARG A 25 4.14 19.85 18.12
C ARG A 25 3.47 20.87 17.21
N PHE A 26 2.90 20.41 16.10
CA PHE A 26 2.33 21.23 15.04
C PHE A 26 0.93 20.75 14.67
N GLY A 27 0.03 20.63 15.66
CA GLY A 27 -1.30 20.02 15.49
C GLY A 27 -2.14 20.58 14.32
N GLN A 28 -1.99 21.88 14.02
CA GLN A 28 -2.65 22.53 12.87
C GLN A 28 -2.16 22.04 11.49
N TYR A 29 -0.90 21.60 11.40
CA TYR A 29 -0.28 21.11 10.16
C TYR A 29 -0.22 19.57 10.09
N GLY A 30 -0.51 18.87 11.19
CA GLY A 30 -0.38 17.41 11.25
C GLY A 30 -1.21 16.67 10.21
N PHE A 31 -2.43 17.13 9.91
CA PHE A 31 -3.25 16.52 8.86
C PHE A 31 -2.60 16.64 7.48
N ALA A 32 -2.08 17.83 7.16
CA ALA A 32 -1.39 18.06 5.88
C ALA A 32 -0.12 17.20 5.79
N ALA A 33 0.69 17.18 6.85
CA ALA A 33 1.93 16.39 6.89
C ALA A 33 1.67 14.89 6.71
N LEU A 34 0.72 14.31 7.46
CA LEU A 34 0.36 12.91 7.32
C LEU A 34 -0.21 12.60 5.93
N THR A 35 -1.00 13.50 5.37
CA THR A 35 -1.52 13.35 4.00
C THR A 35 -0.39 13.39 2.98
N SER A 36 0.62 14.25 3.15
CA SER A 36 1.81 14.31 2.29
C SER A 36 2.67 13.05 2.38
N PHE A 37 2.84 12.49 3.58
CA PHE A 37 3.50 11.19 3.76
C PHE A 37 2.73 10.10 3.02
N TYR A 38 1.42 10.04 3.24
CA TYR A 38 0.54 9.07 2.59
C TYR A 38 0.59 9.15 1.06
N THR A 39 0.55 10.35 0.47
CA THR A 39 0.62 10.51 -1.00
C THR A 39 1.96 10.07 -1.58
N ILE A 40 3.08 10.37 -0.90
CA ILE A 40 4.42 9.90 -1.31
C ILE A 40 4.52 8.38 -1.22
N TYR A 41 4.06 7.77 -0.12
CA TYR A 41 4.11 6.31 0.03
C TYR A 41 3.29 5.62 -1.04
N LEU A 42 2.09 6.14 -1.33
CA LEU A 42 1.24 5.59 -2.38
C LEU A 42 1.89 5.75 -3.76
N GLY A 43 2.45 6.93 -4.10
CA GLY A 43 3.13 7.13 -5.39
C GLY A 43 4.38 6.26 -5.54
N ALA A 44 5.19 6.14 -4.47
CA ALA A 44 6.34 5.27 -4.44
C ALA A 44 5.95 3.79 -4.64
N SER A 45 4.85 3.35 -4.03
CA SER A 45 4.36 1.98 -4.20
C SER A 45 4.05 1.63 -5.66
N GLN A 46 3.50 2.56 -6.44
CA GLN A 46 3.17 2.31 -7.86
C GLN A 46 4.42 2.12 -8.71
N ILE A 47 5.44 2.95 -8.49
CA ILE A 47 6.70 2.88 -9.23
C ILE A 47 7.52 1.65 -8.81
N LEU A 48 7.62 1.40 -7.50
CA LEU A 48 8.42 0.30 -6.97
C LEU A 48 7.77 -1.08 -7.19
N ALA A 49 6.45 -1.13 -7.42
CA ALA A 49 5.75 -2.36 -7.76
C ALA A 49 6.21 -2.98 -9.09
N ALA A 50 6.77 -2.18 -10.02
CA ALA A 50 7.33 -2.69 -11.27
C ALA A 50 8.51 -3.64 -11.03
N ARG A 51 9.19 -3.55 -9.87
CA ARG A 51 10.27 -4.45 -9.49
C ARG A 51 9.72 -5.65 -8.73
N ILE A 52 9.68 -6.81 -9.38
CA ILE A 52 9.47 -8.08 -8.70
C ILE A 52 10.74 -8.48 -7.98
N VAL A 53 10.61 -8.89 -6.72
CA VAL A 53 11.72 -9.36 -5.90
C VAL A 53 11.45 -10.77 -5.39
N ARG A 54 12.54 -11.49 -5.15
CA ARG A 54 12.52 -12.75 -4.42
C ARG A 54 12.55 -12.41 -2.93
N PHE A 55 11.55 -12.84 -2.19
CA PHE A 55 11.52 -12.83 -0.73
C PHE A 55 11.94 -14.20 -0.23
N ASP A 56 13.11 -14.28 0.41
CA ASP A 56 13.59 -15.49 1.02
C ASP A 56 13.32 -15.45 2.53
N LEU A 57 12.39 -16.30 2.98
CA LEU A 57 12.07 -16.45 4.40
C LEU A 57 12.91 -17.55 5.09
N GLY A 58 13.92 -18.08 4.39
CA GLY A 58 14.82 -19.12 4.90
C GLY A 58 14.27 -20.55 4.75
N PHE A 59 12.96 -20.73 4.79
CA PHE A 59 12.29 -22.02 4.54
C PHE A 59 11.65 -22.12 3.15
N TYR A 60 11.24 -20.99 2.57
CA TYR A 60 10.65 -20.93 1.23
C TYR A 60 10.88 -19.56 0.62
N SER A 61 11.03 -19.52 -0.71
CA SER A 61 11.21 -18.28 -1.47
C SER A 61 9.95 -17.94 -2.25
N PHE A 62 9.44 -16.73 -2.04
CA PHE A 62 8.27 -16.18 -2.72
C PHE A 62 8.68 -15.08 -3.70
N PHE A 63 7.86 -14.86 -4.73
CA PHE A 63 8.04 -13.74 -5.65
C PHE A 63 6.89 -12.76 -5.48
N ALA A 64 7.20 -11.49 -5.24
CA ALA A 64 6.18 -10.46 -5.08
C ALA A 64 6.71 -9.10 -5.56
N PRO A 65 5.83 -8.16 -5.90
CA PRO A 65 6.20 -6.77 -6.12
C PRO A 65 6.90 -6.19 -4.88
N ALA A 66 8.01 -5.46 -5.07
CA ALA A 66 8.74 -4.84 -3.96
C ALA A 66 7.89 -3.85 -3.14
N ALA A 67 6.84 -3.30 -3.76
CA ALA A 67 5.86 -2.43 -3.13
C ALA A 67 5.17 -3.03 -1.89
N VAL A 68 5.19 -4.35 -1.70
CA VAL A 68 4.70 -4.99 -0.47
C VAL A 68 5.41 -4.44 0.78
N LEU A 69 6.68 -4.05 0.68
CA LEU A 69 7.40 -3.41 1.79
C LEU A 69 6.93 -1.98 2.10
N ILE A 70 6.28 -1.32 1.13
CA ILE A 70 5.79 0.06 1.27
C ILE A 70 4.36 0.08 1.82
N TYR A 71 3.59 -0.97 1.60
CA TYR A 71 2.19 -1.07 2.06
C TYR A 71 1.97 -0.80 3.57
N PRO A 72 2.84 -1.28 4.49
CA PRO A 72 2.82 -0.89 5.90
C PRO A 72 2.80 0.61 6.14
N PHE A 73 3.67 1.37 5.48
CA PHE A 73 3.74 2.82 5.59
C PHE A 73 2.44 3.48 5.12
N VAL A 74 1.84 2.95 4.04
CA VAL A 74 0.58 3.43 3.48
C VAL A 74 -0.58 3.20 4.47
N ALA A 75 -0.70 1.97 5.00
CA ALA A 75 -1.73 1.60 5.97
C ALA A 75 -1.59 2.42 7.26
N GLN A 76 -0.37 2.48 7.80
CA GLN A 76 -0.07 3.22 9.01
C GLN A 76 -0.41 4.71 8.88
N ALA A 77 -0.08 5.35 7.74
CA ALA A 77 -0.39 6.77 7.55
C ALA A 77 -1.92 7.04 7.54
N VAL A 78 -2.72 6.19 6.90
CA VAL A 78 -4.19 6.33 6.91
C VAL A 78 -4.75 6.11 8.31
N ASP A 79 -4.26 5.10 9.03
CA ASP A 79 -4.71 4.80 10.39
C ASP A 79 -4.33 5.94 11.36
N MET A 80 -3.14 6.51 11.24
CA MET A 80 -2.73 7.71 11.99
C MET A 80 -3.67 8.89 11.75
N ILE A 81 -4.06 9.13 10.49
CA ILE A 81 -5.01 10.20 10.14
C ILE A 81 -6.38 9.91 10.73
N ASN A 82 -6.86 8.67 10.63
CA ASN A 82 -8.16 8.26 11.13
C ASN A 82 -8.24 8.35 12.67
N GLU A 83 -7.19 7.94 13.38
CA GLU A 83 -7.13 8.00 14.84
C GLU A 83 -7.13 9.44 15.35
N VAL A 84 -6.35 10.33 14.73
CA VAL A 84 -6.19 11.72 15.21
C VAL A 84 -7.30 12.64 14.73
N TYR A 85 -7.75 12.48 13.47
CA TYR A 85 -8.64 13.42 12.79
C TYR A 85 -10.00 12.82 12.42
N GLY A 86 -10.21 11.54 12.69
CA GLY A 86 -11.46 10.84 12.44
C GLY A 86 -11.70 10.44 10.99
N ARG A 87 -12.75 9.63 10.80
CA ARG A 87 -13.12 9.02 9.53
C ARG A 87 -13.27 10.02 8.38
N LYS A 88 -13.92 11.17 8.60
CA LYS A 88 -14.14 12.16 7.52
C LYS A 88 -12.82 12.66 6.93
N LYS A 89 -11.82 12.95 7.76
CA LYS A 89 -10.50 13.39 7.30
C LYS A 89 -9.69 12.27 6.68
N ALA A 90 -9.81 11.04 7.17
CA ALA A 90 -9.20 9.88 6.53
C ALA A 90 -9.73 9.65 5.10
N HIS A 91 -11.05 9.72 4.90
CA HIS A 91 -11.66 9.65 3.56
C HIS A 91 -11.22 10.80 2.65
N LEU A 92 -11.08 12.01 3.19
CA LEU A 92 -10.52 13.14 2.44
C LEU A 92 -9.06 12.88 2.02
N ALA A 93 -8.22 12.37 2.92
CA ALA A 93 -6.84 12.03 2.60
C ALA A 93 -6.73 10.92 1.54
N ILE A 94 -7.62 9.91 1.61
CA ILE A 94 -7.76 8.87 0.57
C ILE A 94 -8.12 9.50 -0.78
N ALA A 95 -9.11 10.40 -0.82
CA ALA A 95 -9.50 11.10 -2.04
C ALA A 95 -8.36 11.96 -2.61
N ILE A 96 -7.63 12.70 -1.76
CA ILE A 96 -6.45 13.48 -2.17
C ILE A 96 -5.39 12.56 -2.76
N ALA A 97 -5.04 11.48 -2.06
CA ALA A 97 -4.04 10.54 -2.54
C ALA A 97 -4.44 9.91 -3.88
N PHE A 98 -5.71 9.49 -4.02
CA PHE A 98 -6.24 8.97 -5.28
C PHE A 98 -6.12 10.00 -6.41
N ALA A 99 -6.54 11.25 -6.19
CA ALA A 99 -6.40 12.31 -7.19
C ALA A 99 -4.93 12.55 -7.58
N THR A 100 -4.01 12.51 -6.61
CA THR A 100 -2.57 12.63 -6.92
C THR A 100 -2.01 11.42 -7.67
N GLN A 101 -2.56 10.22 -7.49
CA GLN A 101 -2.19 9.05 -8.31
C GLN A 101 -2.64 9.20 -9.76
N VAL A 102 -3.85 9.73 -9.98
CA VAL A 102 -4.33 10.05 -11.34
C VAL A 102 -3.39 11.04 -12.00
N LEU A 103 -2.96 12.06 -11.27
CA LEU A 103 -2.02 13.05 -11.76
C LEU A 103 -0.63 12.44 -12.07
N LEU A 104 -0.11 11.55 -11.21
CA LEU A 104 1.13 10.82 -11.46
C LEU A 104 1.07 10.03 -12.77
N VAL A 105 0.00 9.27 -12.99
CA VAL A 105 -0.22 8.52 -14.24
C VAL A 105 -0.32 9.46 -15.43
N ALA A 106 -1.03 10.59 -15.31
CA ALA A 106 -1.12 11.58 -16.37
C ALA A 106 0.25 12.16 -16.74
N PHE A 107 1.11 12.45 -15.75
CA PHE A 107 2.47 12.91 -16.00
C PHE A 107 3.33 11.84 -16.68
N ILE A 108 3.23 10.58 -16.27
CA ILE A 108 3.93 9.47 -16.92
C ILE A 108 3.51 9.35 -18.40
N LEU A 109 2.20 9.38 -18.68
CA LEU A 109 1.68 9.32 -20.04
C LEU A 109 2.11 10.52 -20.87
N MET A 110 2.09 11.72 -20.29
CA MET A 110 2.55 12.95 -20.94
C MET A 110 4.03 12.84 -21.34
N VAL A 111 4.91 12.40 -20.43
CA VAL A 111 6.34 12.25 -20.74
C VAL A 111 6.58 11.15 -21.78
N ASN A 112 5.87 10.03 -21.70
CA ASN A 112 5.98 8.94 -22.67
C ASN A 112 5.49 9.31 -24.09
N SER A 113 4.73 10.40 -24.23
CA SER A 113 4.29 10.89 -25.55
C SER A 113 5.37 11.68 -26.30
N LEU A 114 6.44 12.09 -25.63
CA LEU A 114 7.53 12.85 -26.21
C LEU A 114 8.55 11.91 -26.89
N PRO A 115 9.16 12.32 -28.02
CA PRO A 115 10.24 11.56 -28.62
C PRO A 115 11.48 11.62 -27.71
N PRO A 116 12.17 10.49 -27.49
CA PRO A 116 13.41 10.48 -26.72
C PRO A 116 14.52 11.22 -27.47
N ALA A 117 15.42 11.85 -26.71
CA ALA A 117 16.63 12.42 -27.29
C ALA A 117 17.53 11.30 -27.85
N PRO A 118 18.26 11.50 -28.97
CA PRO A 118 19.10 10.46 -29.57
C PRO A 118 20.20 9.88 -28.65
N PHE A 119 20.60 10.66 -27.64
CA PHE A 119 21.61 10.26 -26.65
C PHE A 119 21.01 9.68 -25.36
N PHE A 120 19.68 9.57 -25.25
CA PHE A 120 19.01 8.94 -24.11
C PHE A 120 18.98 7.41 -24.25
N GLY A 121 20.02 6.74 -23.75
CA GLY A 121 20.19 5.29 -23.88
C GLY A 121 19.26 4.41 -23.02
N TYR A 122 18.31 5.00 -22.29
CA TYR A 122 17.44 4.27 -21.34
C TYR A 122 15.98 4.21 -21.78
N GLU A 123 15.64 4.57 -23.02
CA GLU A 123 14.25 4.66 -23.49
C GLU A 123 13.48 3.34 -23.32
N ASP A 124 14.08 2.22 -23.70
CA ASP A 124 13.41 0.91 -23.58
C ASP A 124 13.13 0.56 -22.11
N ALA A 125 14.11 0.79 -21.22
CA ALA A 125 13.93 0.57 -19.78
C ALA A 125 12.87 1.52 -19.19
N TRP A 126 12.90 2.79 -19.61
CA TRP A 126 11.93 3.81 -19.20
C TRP A 126 10.50 3.40 -19.58
N ARG A 127 10.26 3.07 -20.85
CA ARG A 127 8.94 2.63 -21.34
C ARG A 127 8.47 1.35 -20.65
N ASN A 128 9.35 0.40 -20.42
CA ASN A 128 9.01 -0.85 -19.75
C ASN A 128 8.60 -0.61 -18.29
N ILE A 129 9.37 0.17 -17.52
CA ILE A 129 9.10 0.42 -16.10
C ILE A 129 7.85 1.30 -15.93
N PHE A 130 7.81 2.44 -16.62
CA PHE A 130 6.72 3.41 -16.44
C PHE A 130 5.45 3.02 -17.19
N GLY A 131 5.55 2.28 -18.29
CA GLY A 131 4.39 1.65 -18.94
C GLY A 131 3.75 0.58 -18.05
N LEU A 132 4.58 -0.25 -17.41
CA LEU A 132 4.11 -1.20 -16.39
C LEU A 132 3.51 -0.46 -15.18
N GLY A 133 4.10 0.66 -14.75
CA GLY A 133 3.59 1.51 -13.68
C GLY A 133 2.17 2.05 -13.93
N VAL A 134 1.86 2.47 -15.16
CA VAL A 134 0.48 2.87 -15.55
C VAL A 134 -0.47 1.69 -15.38
N ARG A 135 -0.08 0.52 -15.90
CA ARG A 135 -0.89 -0.71 -15.80
C ARG A 135 -1.12 -1.14 -14.36
N ILE A 136 -0.08 -1.09 -13.52
CA ILE A 136 -0.14 -1.39 -12.08
C ILE A 136 -1.12 -0.43 -11.40
N THR A 137 -1.05 0.86 -11.69
CA THR A 137 -1.95 1.86 -11.09
C THR A 137 -3.41 1.58 -11.43
N VAL A 138 -3.71 1.33 -12.70
CA VAL A 138 -5.07 0.99 -13.15
C VAL A 138 -5.55 -0.31 -12.50
N ALA A 139 -4.68 -1.34 -12.43
CA ALA A 139 -4.98 -2.60 -11.76
C ALA A 139 -5.26 -2.39 -10.26
N SER A 140 -4.49 -1.55 -9.57
CA SER A 140 -4.72 -1.20 -8.16
C SER A 140 -6.08 -0.53 -7.96
N TRP A 141 -6.47 0.40 -8.83
CA TRP A 141 -7.77 1.06 -8.71
C TRP A 141 -8.94 0.12 -8.93
N ILE A 142 -8.87 -0.73 -9.96
CA ILE A 142 -9.91 -1.73 -10.24
C ILE A 142 -10.00 -2.72 -9.08
N SER A 143 -8.86 -3.24 -8.63
CA SER A 143 -8.80 -4.17 -7.50
C SER A 143 -9.40 -3.55 -6.24
N PHE A 144 -8.97 -2.33 -5.89
CA PHE A 144 -9.48 -1.59 -4.74
C PHE A 144 -11.00 -1.39 -4.81
N LEU A 145 -11.54 -0.92 -5.94
CA LEU A 145 -12.97 -0.68 -6.10
C LEU A 145 -13.79 -1.97 -6.01
N VAL A 146 -13.33 -3.07 -6.60
CA VAL A 146 -14.03 -4.35 -6.54
C VAL A 146 -13.99 -4.92 -5.11
N CYS A 147 -12.79 -4.98 -4.53
CA CYS A 147 -12.57 -5.60 -3.22
C CYS A 147 -13.30 -4.84 -2.10
N GLN A 148 -13.22 -3.51 -2.06
CA GLN A 148 -13.93 -2.71 -1.05
C GLN A 148 -15.46 -2.92 -1.08
N ASN A 149 -16.05 -3.08 -2.26
CA ASN A 149 -17.48 -3.37 -2.38
C ASN A 149 -17.81 -4.80 -1.93
N VAL A 150 -16.96 -5.77 -2.27
CA VAL A 150 -17.13 -7.18 -1.86
C VAL A 150 -16.94 -7.34 -0.36
N ASP A 151 -15.93 -6.72 0.26
CA ASP A 151 -15.70 -6.73 1.70
C ASP A 151 -16.91 -6.13 2.45
N ALA A 152 -17.38 -4.96 2.03
CA ALA A 152 -18.56 -4.34 2.63
C ALA A 152 -19.80 -5.26 2.58
N TYR A 153 -19.99 -5.97 1.47
CA TYR A 153 -21.06 -6.95 1.32
C TYR A 153 -20.87 -8.16 2.26
N ILE A 154 -19.69 -8.80 2.21
CA ILE A 154 -19.35 -9.98 3.02
C ILE A 154 -19.46 -9.68 4.51
N PHE A 155 -18.90 -8.56 4.97
CA PHE A 155 -18.97 -8.10 6.34
C PHE A 155 -20.42 -7.89 6.79
N SER A 156 -21.24 -7.25 5.95
CA SER A 156 -22.65 -7.02 6.25
C SER A 156 -23.47 -8.33 6.32
N TRP A 157 -23.15 -9.30 5.46
CA TRP A 157 -23.77 -10.62 5.45
C TRP A 157 -23.37 -11.44 6.68
N LEU A 158 -22.07 -11.46 7.02
CA LEU A 158 -21.53 -12.11 8.21
C LEU A 158 -22.12 -11.52 9.50
N LYS A 159 -22.30 -10.19 9.56
CA LYS A 159 -22.93 -9.50 10.70
C LYS A 159 -24.34 -10.03 10.97
N ARG A 160 -25.11 -10.37 9.94
CA ARG A 160 -26.48 -10.94 10.08
C ARG A 160 -26.50 -12.40 10.52
N ARG A 161 -25.46 -13.19 10.23
CA ARG A 161 -25.42 -14.63 10.53
C ARG A 161 -24.64 -15.03 11.78
N CYS A 162 -23.72 -14.20 12.27
CA CYS A 162 -22.78 -14.59 13.33
C CYS A 162 -22.63 -13.52 14.42
N GLU A 163 -23.73 -13.14 15.06
CA GLU A 163 -23.79 -12.04 16.04
C GLU A 163 -22.76 -12.12 17.18
N ARG A 164 -22.43 -13.34 17.66
CA ARG A 164 -21.57 -13.54 18.85
C ARG A 164 -20.06 -13.68 18.61
N LYS A 165 -19.58 -13.90 17.37
CA LYS A 165 -18.16 -14.14 17.08
C LYS A 165 -17.56 -13.04 16.19
N VAL A 166 -17.33 -11.85 16.77
CA VAL A 166 -16.78 -10.67 16.07
C VAL A 166 -15.42 -10.95 15.44
N TRP A 167 -14.55 -11.67 16.15
CA TRP A 167 -13.20 -11.98 15.67
C TRP A 167 -13.19 -12.88 14.44
N LEU A 168 -14.03 -13.93 14.42
CA LEU A 168 -14.14 -14.83 13.27
C LEU A 168 -14.61 -14.11 12.00
N ARG A 169 -15.46 -13.08 12.16
CA ARG A 169 -15.94 -12.27 11.03
C ARG A 169 -14.84 -11.39 10.44
N SER A 170 -14.10 -10.68 11.29
CA SER A 170 -13.02 -9.80 10.82
C SER A 170 -11.97 -10.59 10.08
N VAL A 171 -11.42 -11.64 10.71
CA VAL A 171 -10.34 -12.43 10.11
C VAL A 171 -10.78 -13.11 8.82
N THR A 172 -12.02 -13.61 8.75
CA THR A 172 -12.53 -14.24 7.52
C THR A 172 -12.74 -13.21 6.41
N SER A 173 -13.26 -12.02 6.73
CA SER A 173 -13.42 -10.93 5.75
C SER A 173 -12.05 -10.48 5.25
N ASP A 174 -11.10 -10.23 6.16
CA ASP A 174 -9.77 -9.75 5.85
C ASP A 174 -9.00 -10.74 4.95
N VAL A 175 -9.05 -12.04 5.27
CA VAL A 175 -8.37 -13.08 4.47
C VAL A 175 -8.99 -13.20 3.08
N LEU A 176 -10.33 -13.16 2.97
CA LEU A 176 -11.02 -13.23 1.68
C LEU A 176 -10.74 -11.97 0.84
N ASP A 177 -10.79 -10.79 1.45
CA ASP A 177 -10.54 -9.51 0.79
C ASP A 177 -9.09 -9.41 0.30
N LEU A 178 -8.10 -9.71 1.16
CA LEU A 178 -6.68 -9.69 0.79
C LEU A 178 -6.33 -10.71 -0.31
N THR A 179 -6.98 -11.88 -0.29
CA THR A 179 -6.81 -12.91 -1.31
C THR A 179 -7.41 -12.46 -2.64
N LEU A 180 -8.63 -11.92 -2.61
CA LEU A 180 -9.31 -11.42 -3.79
C LEU A 180 -8.56 -10.22 -4.39
N ASP A 181 -8.13 -9.28 -3.56
CA ASP A 181 -7.31 -8.13 -3.98
C ASP A 181 -6.03 -8.59 -4.66
N SER A 182 -5.31 -9.52 -4.05
CA SER A 182 -4.06 -10.01 -4.63
C SER A 182 -4.29 -10.77 -5.94
N ALA A 183 -5.38 -11.54 -6.05
CA ALA A 183 -5.73 -12.24 -7.27
C ALA A 183 -6.09 -11.29 -8.41
N ILE A 184 -6.97 -10.31 -8.16
CA ILE A 184 -7.40 -9.32 -9.16
C ILE A 184 -6.22 -8.43 -9.55
N PHE A 185 -5.51 -7.86 -8.57
CA PHE A 185 -4.39 -6.97 -8.80
C PHE A 185 -3.29 -7.65 -9.62
N VAL A 186 -2.79 -8.82 -9.19
CA VAL A 186 -1.66 -9.48 -9.89
C VAL A 186 -2.07 -9.88 -11.30
N THR A 187 -3.31 -10.37 -11.47
CA THR A 187 -3.82 -10.72 -12.79
C THR A 187 -3.85 -9.49 -13.70
N LEU A 188 -4.50 -8.40 -13.27
CA LEU A 188 -4.60 -7.20 -14.11
C LEU A 188 -3.25 -6.54 -14.36
N ALA A 189 -2.37 -6.47 -13.36
CA ALA A 189 -1.07 -5.81 -13.44
C ALA A 189 -0.05 -6.57 -14.29
N PHE A 190 -0.04 -7.91 -14.24
CA PHE A 190 1.07 -8.72 -14.77
C PHE A 190 0.67 -9.76 -15.82
N TYR A 191 -0.62 -9.93 -16.14
CA TYR A 191 -1.07 -10.86 -17.18
C TYR A 191 -0.38 -10.61 -18.53
N GLY A 192 0.17 -11.67 -19.14
CA GLY A 192 0.91 -11.60 -20.40
C GLY A 192 2.33 -11.01 -20.30
N VAL A 193 2.79 -10.61 -19.10
CA VAL A 193 4.14 -10.08 -18.87
C VAL A 193 4.94 -10.96 -17.92
N MET A 194 4.30 -11.55 -16.90
CA MET A 194 4.97 -12.36 -15.87
C MET A 194 4.11 -13.56 -15.42
N PRO A 195 4.72 -14.60 -14.79
CA PRO A 195 3.97 -15.75 -14.29
C PRO A 195 3.06 -15.37 -13.10
N ILE A 196 1.74 -15.32 -13.34
CA ILE A 196 0.74 -14.84 -12.37
C ILE A 196 0.56 -15.76 -11.15
N GLY A 197 0.63 -17.08 -11.32
CA GLY A 197 0.36 -18.04 -10.22
C GLY A 197 1.31 -17.88 -9.02
N PRO A 198 2.64 -17.97 -9.25
CA PRO A 198 3.62 -17.73 -8.19
C PRO A 198 3.55 -16.32 -7.59
N LEU A 199 3.20 -15.31 -8.40
CA LEU A 199 3.07 -13.93 -7.94
C LEU A 199 1.85 -13.72 -7.04
N ILE A 200 0.70 -14.35 -7.32
CA ILE A 200 -0.48 -14.28 -6.45
C ILE A 200 -0.15 -14.89 -5.08
N ILE A 201 0.41 -16.11 -5.08
CA ILE A 201 0.77 -16.80 -3.85
C ILE A 201 1.82 -16.00 -3.06
N GLY A 202 2.85 -15.51 -3.75
CA GLY A 202 3.90 -14.72 -3.11
C GLY A 202 3.41 -13.39 -2.59
N GLN A 203 2.51 -12.71 -3.30
CA GLN A 203 1.92 -11.46 -2.83
C GLN A 203 1.04 -11.67 -1.59
N ILE A 204 0.18 -12.69 -1.58
CA ILE A 204 -0.66 -13.01 -0.42
C ILE A 204 0.23 -13.34 0.79
N ALA A 205 1.20 -14.24 0.63
CA ALA A 205 2.09 -14.65 1.71
C ALA A 205 2.89 -13.45 2.27
N THR A 206 3.48 -12.65 1.39
CA THR A 206 4.34 -11.53 1.80
C THR A 206 3.53 -10.38 2.41
N LYS A 207 2.36 -10.03 1.85
CA LYS A 207 1.49 -8.98 2.42
C LYS A 207 1.07 -9.33 3.84
N ASN A 208 0.61 -10.55 4.06
CA ASN A 208 0.18 -11.00 5.40
C ASN A 208 1.35 -11.02 6.40
N PHE A 209 2.51 -11.53 5.97
CA PHE A 209 3.70 -11.57 6.82
C PHE A 209 4.18 -10.18 7.23
N VAL A 210 4.32 -9.27 6.24
CA VAL A 210 4.82 -7.91 6.49
C VAL A 210 3.81 -7.09 7.30
N GLY A 211 2.51 -7.20 7.02
CA GLY A 211 1.48 -6.52 7.81
C GLY A 211 1.43 -6.96 9.27
N PHE A 212 1.65 -8.26 9.54
CA PHE A 212 1.76 -8.77 10.91
C PHE A 212 2.97 -8.16 11.65
N ILE A 213 4.12 -8.03 10.97
CA ILE A 213 5.34 -7.45 11.55
C ILE A 213 5.18 -5.95 11.82
N ASP A 214 4.38 -5.22 11.04
CA ASP A 214 4.20 -3.78 11.19
C ASP A 214 3.32 -3.38 12.40
N THR A 215 2.42 -4.26 12.81
CA THR A 215 1.43 -3.99 13.89
C THR A 215 2.01 -3.35 15.17
N PRO A 216 3.19 -3.74 15.69
CA PRO A 216 3.81 -3.10 16.85
C PRO A 216 4.10 -1.60 16.69
N TRP A 217 4.46 -1.12 15.49
CA TRP A 217 4.77 0.30 15.24
C TRP A 217 3.53 1.18 15.34
N PHE A 218 2.39 0.70 14.82
CA PHE A 218 1.12 1.40 14.98
C PHE A 218 0.70 1.49 16.46
N LEU A 219 0.82 0.41 17.23
CA LEU A 219 0.53 0.41 18.66
C LEU A 219 1.44 1.39 19.43
N TRP A 220 2.71 1.48 19.02
CA TRP A 220 3.65 2.42 19.60
C TRP A 220 3.31 3.87 19.26
N TYR A 221 2.94 4.18 18.00
CA TYR A 221 2.42 5.49 17.61
C TYR A 221 1.24 5.92 18.48
N ARG A 222 0.25 5.03 18.65
CA ARG A 222 -0.94 5.31 19.44
C ARG A 222 -0.58 5.67 20.89
N LYS A 223 0.32 4.89 21.52
CA LYS A 223 0.84 5.21 22.86
C LYS A 223 1.54 6.55 22.91
N LEU A 224 2.31 6.91 21.87
CA LEU A 224 2.93 8.23 21.80
C LEU A 224 1.82 9.29 21.75
N VAL A 225 0.88 9.23 20.82
CA VAL A 225 -0.14 10.28 20.74
C VAL A 225 -1.05 10.34 22.00
N SER A 226 -1.32 9.22 22.67
CA SER A 226 -2.23 9.15 23.83
C SER A 226 -1.59 9.42 25.20
N SER A 227 -0.27 9.26 25.38
CA SER A 227 0.40 9.32 26.70
C SER A 227 0.63 10.72 27.28
N LEU A 228 0.10 11.77 26.65
CA LEU A 228 0.24 13.17 27.10
C LEU A 228 -1.08 13.95 27.02
N ALA A 229 -2.22 13.26 26.84
CA ALA A 229 -3.56 13.84 26.90
C ALA A 229 -4.15 13.71 28.32
#